data_AF-A0A1L9SGJ7-F1
#
_entry.id   AF-A0A1L9SGJ7-F1
#
_cell.length_a   1.000
_cell.length_b   1.000
_cell.length_c   1.000
_cell.angle_alpha   90.00
_cell.angle_beta   90.00
_cell.angle_gamma   90.00
#
_symmetry.space_group_name_H-M   'P 1'
#
loop_
_entity.id
_entity.type
_entity.pdbx_description
1 polymer ?
#
loop_
_entity_poly.entity_id
_entity_poly.type
_entity_poly.pdbx_seq_one_letter_code
_entity_poly.pdbx_strand_id
1 'polypeptide(L)' 'MVQYYQIAGKKIGSHVLSMSVLGALFGGSYLAFSGGEKKKTAAGPPISASSKDEETFIQDFLKTVNGEEKTEKH' A
#
# COMPACT_ATOMS: atom_id res chain seq x y z
N MET A 1 34.30 -10.32 -15.56
CA MET A 1 35.08 -10.54 -14.33
C MET A 1 34.17 -10.29 -13.14
N VAL A 2 34.00 -11.26 -12.23
CA VAL A 2 33.17 -11.09 -11.03
C VAL A 2 33.92 -10.16 -10.07
N GLN A 3 33.30 -9.03 -9.71
CA GLN A 3 33.86 -8.11 -8.72
C GLN A 3 33.70 -8.71 -7.32
N TYR A 4 34.75 -8.69 -6.51
CA TYR A 4 34.72 -9.20 -5.14
C TYR A 4 34.92 -8.03 -4.17
N TYR A 5 34.08 -7.97 -3.13
CA TYR A 5 34.17 -6.97 -2.08
C TYR A 5 34.58 -7.64 -0.77
N GLN A 6 35.55 -7.05 -0.08
CA GLN A 6 35.97 -7.50 1.24
C GLN A 6 35.01 -6.90 2.27
N ILE A 7 34.09 -7.70 2.78
CA ILE A 7 33.12 -7.27 3.81
C ILE A 7 33.38 -8.11 5.05
N ALA A 8 33.60 -7.44 6.19
CA ALA A 8 33.91 -8.07 7.47
C ALA A 8 35.06 -9.11 7.38
N GLY A 9 36.12 -8.80 6.62
CA GLY A 9 37.28 -9.67 6.43
C GLY A 9 37.07 -10.85 5.47
N LYS A 10 35.86 -11.06 4.92
CA LYS A 10 35.56 -12.12 3.94
C LYS A 10 35.36 -11.54 2.55
N LYS A 11 35.86 -12.24 1.53
CA LYS A 11 35.64 -11.87 0.11
C LYS A 11 34.27 -12.37 -0.33
N ILE A 12 33.36 -11.46 -0.64
CA ILE A 12 32.02 -11.80 -1.15
C ILE A 12 31.93 -11.36 -2.60
N GLY A 13 31.45 -12.27 -3.46
CA GLY A 13 31.21 -11.98 -4.87
C GLY A 13 30.05 -11.00 -5.04
N SER A 14 30.20 -10.04 -5.95
CA SER A 14 29.22 -8.99 -6.26
C SER A 14 27.81 -9.53 -6.51
N HIS A 15 27.68 -10.66 -7.20
CA HIS A 15 26.37 -11.28 -7.46
C HIS A 15 25.69 -11.77 -6.18
N VAL A 16 26.44 -12.45 -5.30
CA VAL A 16 25.90 -12.96 -4.04
C VAL A 16 25.53 -11.79 -3.12
N LEU A 17 26.39 -10.78 -3.03
CA LEU A 17 26.12 -9.57 -2.26
C LEU A 17 24.84 -8.86 -2.72
N SER A 18 24.68 -8.69 -4.04
CA SER A 18 23.51 -8.04 -4.61
C SER A 18 22.23 -8.84 -4.34
N MET A 19 22.29 -10.17 -4.48
CA MET A 19 21.15 -11.04 -4.16
C MET A 19 20.79 -11.00 -2.67
N SER A 20 21.78 -10.94 -1.76
CA SER A 20 21.52 -10.79 -0.33
C SER A 20 20.87 -9.45 0.00
N VAL A 21 21.32 -8.34 -0.59
CA VAL A 21 20.75 -7.01 -0.36
C VAL A 21 19.31 -6.95 -0.88
N LEU A 22 19.05 -7.47 -2.08
CA LEU A 22 17.71 -7.53 -2.64
C LEU A 22 16.79 -8.44 -1.80
N GLY A 23 17.26 -9.63 -1.42
CA GLY A 23 16.51 -10.54 -0.55
C GLY A 23 16.20 -9.94 0.82
N ALA A 24 17.15 -9.22 1.42
CA ALA A 24 16.94 -8.51 2.69
C ALA A 24 15.97 -7.33 2.55
N LEU A 25 16.02 -6.58 1.44
CA LEU A 25 15.08 -5.51 1.15
C LEU A 25 13.67 -6.04 0.97
N PHE A 26 13.46 -7.05 0.12
CA PHE A 26 12.13 -7.60 -0.13
C PHE A 26 11.61 -8.40 1.07
N GLY A 27 12.42 -9.27 1.67
CA GLY A 27 12.05 -10.04 2.85
C GLY A 27 11.86 -9.18 4.10
N GLY A 28 12.71 -8.17 4.28
CA GLY A 28 12.61 -7.20 5.37
C GLY A 28 11.42 -6.27 5.22
N SER A 29 11.15 -5.77 4.00
CA SER A 29 9.93 -4.99 3.72
C SER A 29 8.70 -5.85 3.93
N TYR A 30 8.69 -7.09 3.41
CA TYR A 30 7.57 -8.00 3.62
C TYR A 30 7.32 -8.25 5.10
N LEU A 31 8.34 -8.58 5.90
CA LEU A 31 8.17 -8.75 7.34
C LEU A 31 7.75 -7.48 8.07
N ALA A 32 8.27 -6.32 7.68
CA ALA A 32 7.91 -5.03 8.26
C ALA A 32 6.46 -4.62 7.94
N PHE A 33 5.99 -4.93 6.72
CA PHE A 33 4.63 -4.59 6.28
C PHE A 33 3.61 -5.73 6.48
N SER A 34 4.04 -6.97 6.73
CA SER A 34 3.13 -8.11 6.99
C SER A 34 2.54 -8.10 8.40
N GLY A 35 3.16 -7.35 9.32
CA GLY A 35 2.73 -7.23 10.71
C GLY A 35 1.77 -6.07 10.94
N GLY A 36 0.53 -6.16 10.47
CA GLY A 36 -0.53 -5.27 10.94
C GLY A 36 -1.62 -4.91 9.94
N GLU A 37 -2.45 -5.87 9.53
CA GLU A 37 -3.81 -5.53 9.12
C GLU A 37 -4.62 -5.16 10.36
N LYS A 38 -4.57 -3.89 10.77
CA LYS A 38 -5.77 -3.29 11.35
C LYS A 38 -6.79 -3.30 10.22
N LYS A 39 -7.90 -4.05 10.42
CA LYS A 39 -9.02 -4.21 9.50
C LYS A 39 -9.18 -2.95 8.64
N LYS A 40 -8.91 -3.07 7.34
CA LYS A 40 -9.35 -2.10 6.36
C LYS A 40 -10.87 -2.18 6.34
N THR A 41 -11.51 -1.36 7.17
CA THR A 41 -12.94 -1.15 7.09
C THR A 41 -13.22 -0.55 5.72
N ALA A 42 -13.83 -1.38 4.86
CA ALA A 42 -14.58 -1.08 3.66
C ALA A 42 -13.95 -0.16 2.60
N ALA A 43 -13.86 -0.71 1.38
CA ALA A 43 -13.64 0.02 0.15
C ALA A 43 -14.72 1.10 -0.07
N GLY A 44 -14.26 2.36 -0.11
CA GLY A 44 -14.99 3.57 -0.43
C GLY A 44 -14.08 4.77 -0.10
N PRO A 45 -14.20 5.94 -0.77
CA PRO A 45 -13.42 7.10 -0.39
C PRO A 45 -13.67 7.35 1.12
N PRO A 46 -12.62 7.53 1.95
CA PRO A 46 -12.80 7.74 3.37
C PRO A 46 -13.64 9.00 3.55
N ILE A 47 -14.92 8.83 3.87
CA ILE A 47 -15.80 9.93 4.29
C ILE A 47 -15.32 10.29 5.68
N SER A 48 -14.25 11.08 5.73
CA SER A 48 -13.67 11.61 6.95
C SER A 48 -14.49 12.84 7.34
N ALA A 49 -15.68 12.63 7.88
CA ALA A 49 -16.46 13.71 8.47
C ALA A 49 -16.20 13.77 9.98
N SER A 50 -16.10 14.98 10.53
CA SER A 50 -15.73 15.14 11.94
C SER A 50 -16.86 14.74 12.90
N SER A 51 -18.03 14.38 12.37
CA SER A 51 -19.23 13.99 13.11
C SER A 51 -20.13 13.07 12.29
N LYS A 52 -20.81 12.12 12.96
CA LYS A 52 -21.68 11.09 12.33
C LYS A 52 -22.81 11.64 11.46
N ASP A 53 -23.27 12.86 11.75
CA ASP A 53 -24.34 13.52 11.01
C ASP A 53 -23.86 13.97 9.62
N GLU A 54 -22.65 14.52 9.55
CA GLU A 54 -22.02 14.93 8.28
C GLU A 54 -21.72 13.73 7.38
N GLU A 55 -21.33 12.57 7.95
CA GLU A 55 -21.12 11.35 7.16
C GLU A 55 -22.41 10.88 6.49
N THR A 56 -23.55 10.99 7.18
CA THR A 56 -24.87 10.58 6.66
C THR A 56 -25.31 11.51 5.54
N PHE A 57 -25.12 12.82 5.72
CA PHE A 57 -25.40 13.82 4.68
C PHE A 57 -24.55 13.59 3.43
N ILE A 58 -23.25 13.33 3.57
CA ILE A 58 -22.35 13.08 2.43
C ILE A 58 -22.75 11.79 1.70
N GLN A 59 -23.14 10.75 2.43
CA GLN A 59 -23.62 9.50 1.82
C GLN A 59 -24.91 9.70 1.03
N ASP A 60 -25.88 10.45 1.57
CA ASP A 60 -27.13 10.70 0.87
C ASP A 60 -26.95 11.66 -0.30
N PHE A 61 -26.08 12.68 -0.18
CA PHE A 61 -25.70 13.53 -1.30
C PHE A 61 -25.04 12.73 -2.43
N LEU A 62 -24.09 11.85 -2.11
CA LEU A 62 -23.46 10.97 -3.10
C LEU A 62 -24.45 10.02 -3.76
N LYS A 63 -25.44 9.50 -3.02
CA LYS A 63 -26.50 8.65 -3.60
C LYS A 63 -27.40 9.43 -4.55
N THR A 64 -27.75 10.67 -4.23
CA THR A 64 -28.57 11.51 -5.12
C THR A 64 -27.79 11.86 -6.40
N VAL A 65 -26.55 12.31 -6.28
CA VAL A 65 -25.71 12.69 -7.44
C VAL A 65 -25.40 11.49 -8.34
N ASN A 66 -25.02 10.34 -7.79
CA ASN A 66 -24.78 9.13 -8.59
C ASN A 66 -26.09 8.48 -9.10
N GLY A 67 -27.23 8.77 -8.47
CA GLY A 67 -28.55 8.29 -8.88
C GLY A 67 -29.12 9.04 -10.08
N GLU A 68 -28.77 10.33 -10.25
CA GLU A 68 -29.24 11.15 -11.37
C GLU A 68 -28.39 10.97 -12.65
N GLU A 69 -27.14 10.50 -12.55
CA GLU A 69 -26.26 10.29 -13.72
C GLU A 69 -26.63 9.08 -14.62
N LYS A 70 -27.55 8.20 -14.19
CA LYS A 70 -27.98 7.04 -15.01
C LYS A 70 -29.21 7.28 -15.88
N THR A 71 -29.69 8.53 -15.99
CA THR A 71 -30.88 8.83 -16.79
C THR A 71 -30.72 10.00 -17.75
N GLU A 72 -29.54 10.28 -18.29
CA GLU A 72 -29.42 11.16 -19.48
C GLU A 72 -28.47 10.62 -20.56
N LYS A 73 -29.10 9.96 -21.54
CA LYS A 73 -28.79 9.91 -22.98
C LYS A 73 -27.48 9.27 -23.46
N HIS A 74 -27.62 8.01 -23.87
CA HIS A 74 -27.25 7.57 -25.23
C HIS A 74 -28.41 6.83 -25.88
#